data_AF-A0A8T3R400-F1
#
_entry.id   AF-A0A8T3R400-F1
#
_cell.length_a   1.000
_cell.length_b   1.000
_cell.length_c   1.000
_cell.angle_alpha   90.00
_cell.angle_beta   90.00
_cell.angle_gamma   90.00
#
_symmetry.space_group_name_H-M   'P 1'
#
loop_
_entity.id
_entity.type
_entity.pdbx_description
1 polymer ?
#
loop_
_entity_poly.entity_id
_entity_poly.type
_entity_poly.pdbx_seq_one_letter_code
_entity_poly.pdbx_strand_id
1 'polypeptide(L)' 'MGTVQEVRIAKRTGFCYGVREAIDKAKEASAAGKATHTLGQVVHNEGVVQDLQGLGIQTV' A
#
# COMPACT_ATOMS: atom_id res chain seq x y z
N MET A 1 -15.39 -30.79 -5.57
CA MET A 1 -15.13 -29.33 -5.52
C MET A 1 -16.42 -28.66 -5.07
N GLY A 2 -16.46 -28.07 -3.88
CA GLY A 2 -17.67 -27.42 -3.38
C GLY A 2 -17.96 -26.14 -4.16
N THR A 3 -19.20 -25.95 -4.61
CA THR A 3 -19.64 -24.70 -5.24
C THR A 3 -19.91 -23.67 -4.16
N VAL A 4 -19.18 -22.55 -4.18
CA VAL A 4 -19.49 -21.40 -3.32
C VAL A 4 -20.83 -20.81 -3.77
N GLN A 5 -21.83 -20.80 -2.88
CA GLN A 5 -23.19 -20.36 -3.21
C GLN A 5 -23.39 -18.85 -3.06
N GLU A 6 -22.65 -18.18 -2.17
CA GLU A 6 -22.78 -16.74 -1.92
C GLU A 6 -21.47 -16.16 -1.37
N VAL A 7 -21.05 -14.98 -1.85
CA VAL A 7 -19.92 -14.21 -1.32
C VAL A 7 -20.45 -12.88 -0.78
N ARG A 8 -20.19 -12.61 0.50
CA ARG A 8 -20.59 -11.36 1.15
C ARG A 8 -19.38 -10.49 1.43
N ILE A 9 -19.42 -9.25 0.96
CA ILE A 9 -18.38 -8.25 1.18
C ILE A 9 -18.89 -7.25 2.24
N ALA A 10 -18.05 -6.94 3.22
CA ALA A 10 -18.40 -5.97 4.25
C ALA A 10 -18.52 -4.55 3.65
N LYS A 11 -19.51 -3.77 4.11
CA LYS A 11 -19.70 -2.37 3.67
C LYS A 11 -18.50 -1.47 3.94
N ARG A 12 -17.78 -1.73 5.04
CA ARG A 12 -16.56 -1.01 5.44
C ARG A 12 -15.39 -1.98 5.31
N THR A 13 -14.79 -2.00 4.13
CA THR A 13 -13.64 -2.85 3.80
C THR A 13 -12.61 -2.05 3.00
N GLY A 14 -11.36 -2.50 3.01
CA GLY A 14 -10.23 -1.83 2.35
C GLY A 14 -9.43 -0.90 3.25
N PHE A 15 -8.66 0.01 2.65
CA PHE A 15 -7.74 0.88 3.37
C PHE A 15 -8.46 1.94 4.20
N CYS A 16 -8.00 2.12 5.44
CA CYS A 16 -8.37 3.26 6.27
C CYS A 16 -7.68 4.54 5.75
N TYR A 17 -8.14 5.69 6.23
CA TYR A 17 -7.59 6.98 5.86
C TYR A 17 -6.07 7.07 6.09
N GLY A 18 -5.59 6.66 7.28
CA GLY A 18 -4.16 6.73 7.60
C GLY A 18 -3.28 5.89 6.69
N VAL A 19 -3.77 4.72 6.24
CA VAL A 19 -3.06 3.89 5.26
C VAL A 19 -2.99 4.59 3.90
N ARG A 20 -4.08 5.20 3.43
CA ARG A 20 -4.08 5.93 2.15
C ARG A 20 -3.11 7.10 2.18
N GLU A 21 -3.22 7.93 3.21
CA GLU A 21 -2.33 9.09 3.40
C GLU A 21 -0.85 8.68 3.44
N ALA A 22 -0.51 7.61 4.17
CA ALA A 22 0.89 7.17 4.26
C ALA A 22 1.45 6.73 2.90
N ILE A 23 0.64 6.01 2.10
CA ILE A 23 1.00 5.59 0.75
C ILE A 23 1.14 6.81 -0.18
N ASP A 24 0.19 7.74 -0.12
CA ASP A 24 0.18 8.93 -0.98
C ASP A 24 1.38 9.84 -0.68
N LYS A 25 1.71 10.06 0.59
CA LYS A 25 2.90 10.82 0.99
C LYS A 25 4.20 10.19 0.50
N ALA A 26 4.32 8.86 0.54
CA ALA A 26 5.49 8.18 0.02
C ALA A 26 5.63 8.38 -1.51
N LYS A 27 4.52 8.30 -2.24
CA LYS A 27 4.49 8.54 -3.69
C LYS A 27 4.80 10.00 -4.05
N GLU A 28 4.22 10.96 -3.34
CA GLU A 28 4.49 12.39 -3.50
C GLU A 28 5.98 12.71 -3.28
N ALA A 29 6.58 12.13 -2.23
CA ALA A 29 7.99 12.30 -1.93
C ALA A 29 8.90 11.77 -3.05
N SER A 30 8.57 10.59 -3.60
CA SER A 30 9.31 10.02 -4.74
C SER A 30 9.14 10.87 -6.01
N ALA A 31 7.92 11.33 -6.28
CA ALA A 31 7.60 12.18 -7.44
C ALA A 31 8.32 13.54 -7.42
N ALA A 32 8.75 14.01 -6.24
CA ALA A 32 9.57 15.22 -6.11
C ALA A 32 11.01 15.07 -6.63
N GLY A 33 11.38 13.90 -7.16
CA GLY A 33 12.64 13.67 -7.87
C GLY A 33 13.86 13.43 -6.98
N LYS A 34 13.65 13.19 -5.68
CA LYS A 34 14.72 12.85 -4.74
C LYS A 34 14.65 11.37 -4.36
N ALA A 35 15.80 10.78 -4.07
CA ALA A 35 15.88 9.43 -3.52
C ALA A 35 15.04 9.35 -2.23
N THR A 36 14.02 8.51 -2.25
CA THR A 36 13.01 8.43 -1.19
C THR A 36 13.11 7.07 -0.51
N HIS A 37 13.22 7.09 0.82
CA HIS A 37 13.30 5.89 1.64
C HIS A 37 12.31 5.95 2.80
N THR A 38 11.83 4.79 3.23
CA THR A 38 10.92 4.65 4.38
C THR A 38 11.63 3.94 5.50
N LEU A 39 11.43 4.39 6.75
CA LEU A 39 11.89 3.67 7.93
C LEU A 39 10.94 2.49 8.19
N GLY A 40 11.34 1.28 7.80
CA GLY A 40 10.43 0.14 7.79
C GLY A 40 9.32 0.23 6.73
N GLN A 41 8.41 -0.75 6.77
CA GLN A 41 7.30 -0.85 5.83
C GLN A 41 6.25 0.24 6.10
N VAL A 42 5.82 0.95 5.05
CA VAL A 42 4.73 1.96 5.13
C VAL A 42 3.43 1.32 5.63
N VAL A 43 3.17 0.09 5.20
CA VAL A 43 2.06 -0.75 5.63
C VAL A 43 2.47 -2.21 5.62
N HIS A 44 1.86 -3.02 6.48
CA HIS A 44 2.01 -4.48 6.46
C HIS A 44 1.13 -5.09 5.37
N ASN A 45 1.47 -4.81 4.11
CA ASN A 45 0.84 -5.39 2.93
C ASN A 45 1.91 -5.58 1.86
N GLU A 46 2.21 -6.83 1.53
CA GLU A 46 3.31 -7.19 0.61
C GLU A 46 3.12 -6.61 -0.79
N GLY A 47 1.88 -6.62 -1.31
CA GLY A 47 1.57 -6.05 -2.63
C GLY A 47 1.84 -4.55 -2.66
N VAL A 48 1.41 -3.82 -1.62
CA VAL A 48 1.68 -2.37 -1.54
C VAL A 48 3.18 -2.09 -1.40
N VAL A 49 3.91 -2.89 -0.62
CA VAL A 49 5.36 -2.73 -0.47
C VAL A 49 6.06 -2.93 -1.82
N GLN A 50 5.66 -3.95 -2.60
CA GLN A 50 6.19 -4.20 -3.93
C GLN A 50 5.86 -3.05 -4.91
N ASP A 51 4.65 -2.51 -4.86
CA ASP A 51 4.25 -1.36 -5.69
C ASP A 51 5.13 -0.13 -5.38
N LEU A 52 5.38 0.15 -4.10
CA LEU A 52 6.24 1.26 -3.68
C LEU A 52 7.70 1.05 -4.11
N GLN A 53 8.22 -0.16 -3.99
CA GLN A 53 9.56 -0.51 -4.49
C GLN A 53 9.68 -0.32 -6.01
N GLY A 54 8.63 -0.68 -6.77
CA GLY A 54 8.55 -0.43 -8.21
C GLY A 54 8.57 1.06 -8.58
N LEU A 55 8.15 1.94 -7.67
CA LEU A 55 8.24 3.40 -7.78
C LEU A 55 9.57 3.97 -7.26
N GLY A 56 10.56 3.12 -6.98
CA GLY A 56 11.87 3.52 -6.48
C GLY A 56 11.90 3.89 -5.00
N ILE A 57 10.82 3.63 -4.25
CA ILE A 57 10.76 3.90 -2.81
C ILE A 57 11.27 2.67 -2.07
N GLN A 58 12.43 2.79 -1.45
CA GLN A 58 13.08 1.66 -0.78
C GLN A 58 12.89 1.74 0.74
N THR A 59 12.71 0.60 1.37
CA THR A 59 12.69 0.51 2.83
C THR A 59 14.11 0.37 3.37
N VAL A 60 14.41 1.13 4.42
CA VAL A 60 15.67 1.05 5.19
C VAL A 60 15.41 0.59 6.62
#